data_AF-A0A2W2F2E0-F1
#
_entry.id   AF-A0A2W2F2E0-F1
#
_cell.length_a   1.000
_cell.length_b   1.000
_cell.length_c   1.000
_cell.angle_alpha   90.00
_cell.angle_beta   90.00
_cell.angle_gamma   90.00
#
_symmetry.space_group_name_H-M   'P 1'
#
loop_
_entity.id
_entity.type
_entity.pdbx_description
1 polymer ?
#
loop_
_entity_poly.entity_id
_entity_poly.type
_entity_poly.pdbx_seq_one_letter_code
_entity_poly.pdbx_strand_id
1 'polypeptide(L)' 'MTDSVAAAEKAMLDALEALDDGWGRVRLAHLRVVGIGYHYGETLVTAHRKSGTTTIVPGTRE' A
#
# COMPACT_ATOMS: atom_id res chain seq x y z
N MET A 1 -1.10 8.81 12.80
CA MET A 1 -1.81 7.89 11.89
C MET A 1 -2.24 8.72 10.71
N THR A 2 -1.71 8.43 9.52
CA THR A 2 -2.07 9.14 8.30
C THR A 2 -3.23 8.37 7.71
N ASP A 3 -4.45 8.69 8.14
CA ASP A 3 -5.71 8.03 7.70
C ASP A 3 -6.08 8.37 6.25
N SER A 4 -5.12 8.84 5.45
CA SER A 4 -5.29 9.24 4.06
C SER A 4 -4.61 8.23 3.15
N VAL A 5 -5.40 7.59 2.30
CA VAL A 5 -4.93 6.65 1.26
C VAL A 5 -3.78 7.27 0.45
N ALA A 6 -3.90 8.54 0.08
CA ALA A 6 -2.87 9.27 -0.66
C ALA A 6 -1.53 9.38 0.09
N ALA A 7 -1.55 9.49 1.43
CA ALA A 7 -0.33 9.54 2.22
C ALA A 7 0.33 8.16 2.33
N ALA A 8 -0.47 7.10 2.45
CA ALA A 8 0.03 5.72 2.45
C ALA A 8 0.62 5.34 1.08
N GLU A 9 -0.04 5.74 -0.01
CA GLU A 9 0.47 5.55 -1.37
C GLU A 9 1.79 6.30 -1.57
N LYS A 10 1.85 7.58 -1.19
CA LYS A 10 3.07 8.37 -1.29
C LYS A 10 4.23 7.74 -0.52
N ALA A 11 4.00 7.31 0.72
CA ALA A 11 5.03 6.66 1.54
C ALA A 11 5.50 5.32 0.92
N MET A 12 4.59 4.55 0.34
CA MET A 12 4.95 3.33 -0.38
C MET A 12 5.80 3.63 -1.62
N LEU A 13 5.45 4.65 -2.40
CA LEU A 13 6.20 5.03 -3.60
C LEU A 13 7.60 5.54 -3.24
N ASP A 14 7.71 6.42 -2.23
CA ASP A 14 8.99 6.92 -1.73
C ASP A 14 9.92 5.78 -1.27
N ALA A 15 9.37 4.80 -0.54
CA ALA A 15 10.11 3.62 -0.13
C ALA A 15 10.55 2.74 -1.32
N LEU A 16 9.70 2.61 -2.35
CA LEU A 16 10.06 1.91 -3.58
C LEU A 16 11.13 2.67 -4.37
N GLU A 17 11.13 4.00 -4.37
CA GLU A 17 12.14 4.80 -5.08
C GLU A 17 13.55 4.58 -4.56
N ALA A 18 13.70 4.25 -3.28
CA ALA A 18 14.98 3.90 -2.68
C ALA A 18 15.51 2.50 -3.06
N LEU A 19 14.75 1.71 -3.82
CA LEU A 19 15.09 0.34 -4.22
C LEU A 19 15.31 0.23 -5.74
N ASP A 20 16.25 -0.61 -6.17
CA ASP A 20 16.43 -0.94 -7.60
C ASP A 20 15.24 -1.76 -8.14
N ASP A 21 14.75 -2.69 -7.33
CA ASP A 21 13.59 -3.52 -7.59
C ASP A 21 12.79 -3.72 -6.29
N GLY A 22 11.46 -3.77 -6.38
CA GLY A 22 10.63 -3.92 -5.18
C GLY A 22 9.14 -4.01 -5.46
N TRP A 23 8.40 -4.44 -4.45
CA TRP A 23 6.95 -4.55 -4.50
C TRP A 23 6.32 -3.93 -3.25
N GLY A 24 5.30 -3.12 -3.45
CA GLY A 24 4.56 -2.44 -2.40
C GLY A 24 3.06 -2.63 -2.58
N ARG A 25 2.33 -2.64 -1.46
CA ARG A 25 0.87 -2.71 -1.48
C ARG A 25 0.25 -1.89 -0.36
N VAL A 26 -0.67 -1.00 -0.72
CA VAL A 26 -1.52 -0.27 0.23
C VAL A 26 -2.82 -1.05 0.42
N ARG A 27 -3.17 -1.30 1.69
CA ARG A 27 -4.41 -1.99 2.09
C ARG A 27 -5.14 -1.18 3.13
N LEU A 28 -6.47 -1.24 3.10
CA LEU A 28 -7.30 -0.68 4.15
C LEU A 28 -7.13 -1.52 5.42
N ALA A 29 -6.75 -0.93 6.54
CA ALA A 29 -6.62 -1.63 7.81
C ALA A 29 -7.79 -1.26 8.72
N HIS A 30 -8.55 -2.27 9.15
CA HIS A 30 -9.67 -2.10 10.07
C HIS A 30 -9.24 -2.56 11.46
N LEU A 31 -9.32 -1.67 12.44
CA LEU A 31 -9.14 -2.02 13.83
C LEU A 31 -10.43 -2.67 14.34
N ARG A 32 -10.39 -3.94 14.75
CA ARG A 32 -11.51 -4.59 15.46
C ARG A 32 -11.24 -4.57 16.97
N VAL A 33 -12.24 -4.15 17.73
CA VAL A 33 -12.18 -4.04 19.20
C VAL A 33 -12.31 -5.40 19.89
N VAL A 34 -12.93 -6.40 19.25
CA VAL A 34 -13.04 -7.77 19.78
C VAL A 34 -11.96 -8.64 19.15
N GLY A 35 -10.80 -8.75 19.82
CA GLY A 35 -9.60 -9.44 19.34
C GLY A 35 -8.55 -8.45 18.83
N ILE A 36 -7.59 -8.10 19.70
CA ILE A 36 -6.59 -7.05 19.50
C ILE A 36 -5.79 -7.28 18.20
N GLY A 37 -6.03 -6.45 17.18
CA GLY A 37 -5.26 -6.50 15.94
C GLY A 37 -5.83 -5.65 14.80
N TYR A 38 -4.98 -5.36 13.82
CA TYR A 38 -5.40 -4.80 12.53
C TYR A 38 -5.79 -5.94 11.60
N HIS A 39 -7.02 -5.90 11.10
CA HIS A 39 -7.42 -6.73 9.98
C HIS A 39 -7.17 -5.95 8.70
N TYR A 40 -6.33 -6.49 7.82
CA TYR A 40 -6.13 -5.92 6.50
C TYR A 40 -7.30 -6.33 5.60
N GLY A 41 -8.10 -5.34 5.19
CA GLY A 41 -9.18 -5.45 4.23
C GLY A 41 -8.71 -5.25 2.79
N GLU A 42 -9.52 -4.52 2.01
CA GLU A 42 -9.34 -4.31 0.58
C GLU A 42 -7.95 -3.78 0.22
N THR A 43 -7.39 -4.29 -0.88
CA THR A 43 -6.18 -3.74 -1.48
C THR A 43 -6.58 -2.52 -2.28
N LEU A 44 -6.01 -1.36 -1.95
CA LEU A 44 -6.34 -0.10 -2.61
C LEU A 44 -5.39 0.17 -3.78
N VAL A 45 -4.10 -0.12 -3.60
CA VAL A 45 -3.06 0.12 -4.61
C VAL A 45 -1.98 -0.92 -4.49
N THR A 46 -1.49 -1.40 -5.64
CA THR A 46 -0.30 -2.23 -5.74
C THR A 46 0.71 -1.52 -6.62
N ALA A 47 1.98 -1.46 -6.20
CA ALA A 47 3.05 -0.90 -7.01
C ALA A 47 4.21 -1.91 -7.11
N HIS A 48 4.79 -2.00 -8.30
CA HIS A 48 5.94 -2.83 -8.57
C HIS A 48 7.00 -1.99 -9.26
N ARG A 49 8.19 -1.90 -8.66
CA ARG A 49 9.35 -1.25 -9.26
C ARG A 49 10.26 -2.31 -9.82
N LYS A 50 10.64 -2.15 -11.09
CA LYS A 50 11.59 -3.02 -11.76
C LYS A 50 12.57 -2.19 -12.57
N SER A 51 13.86 -2.37 -12.34
CA SER A 51 14.92 -1.66 -13.08
C SER A 51 14.67 -0.14 -13.14
N GLY A 52 14.30 0.46 -12.00
CA GLY A 52 14.02 1.90 -11.90
C GLY A 52 12.67 2.38 -12.45
N THR A 53 11.86 1.50 -13.05
CA THR A 53 10.50 1.83 -13.52
C THR A 53 9.45 1.33 -12.54
N THR A 54 8.59 2.23 -12.05
CA THR A 54 7.48 1.86 -11.14
C THR A 54 6.16 1.74 -11.91
N THR A 55 5.55 0.56 -11.85
CA THR A 55 4.20 0.30 -12.37
C THR A 55 3.19 0.30 -11.23
N ILE A 56 2.13 1.10 -11.35
CA ILE A 56 1.07 1.21 -10.35
C ILE A 56 -0.20 0.56 -10.89
N VAL A 57 -0.82 -0.30 -10.09
CA VAL A 57 -2.08 -0.97 -10.38
C VAL A 57 -3.08 -0.61 -9.27
N PRO A 58 -4.16 0.12 -9.60
CA PRO A 58 -5.23 0.36 -8.62
C PRO A 58 -5.89 -0.98 -8.26
N GLY A 59 -6.22 -1.14 -6.98
CA GLY A 59 -6.97 -2.29 -6.51
C GLY A 59 -8.40 -2.26 -7.03
N THR A 60 -8.95 -3.43 -7.35
CA THR A 60 -10.36 -3.59 -7.67
C THR A 60 -11.18 -3.39 -6.41
N ARG A 61 -12.04 -2.36 -6.43
CA ARG A 61 -13.12 -2.20 -5.46
C ARG A 61 -14.19 -3.23 -5.81
N GLU A 62 -14.31 -4.28 -5.00
CA GLU A 62 -15.30 -5.36 -5.18
C GLU A 62 -16.64 -5.05 -4.51
#